data_AF-A0A1N6IQ38-F1
#
_entry.id   AF-A0A1N6IQ38-F1
#
_cell.length_a   1.000
_cell.length_b   1.000
_cell.length_c   1.000
_cell.angle_alpha   90.00
_cell.angle_beta   90.00
_cell.angle_gamma   90.00
#
_symmetry.space_group_name_H-M   'P 1'
#
loop_
_entity.id
_entity.type
_entity.pdbx_description
1 polymer ?
#
loop_
_entity_poly.entity_id
_entity_poly.type
_entity_poly.pdbx_seq_one_letter_code
_entity_poly.pdbx_strand_id
1 'polypeptide(L)'
;MRLLTNATLRVFAVTLVLAGRAAVANEPESKEHIWEGKLAINAGIELRLVFHVAKDEAGKFTGTLDSPDQGAKGLKVDSVTLDNSHLVIEIKSILAKFDGALNPEGTEAKGTWTQARNTLPLTLKKGEKASEIRRPQSPMPPFPYSVKEVSYRNEAGAVTLAGTLTLPNGPGPFPALILVSGSGAQDRDESLFGHKLFLVLADALTRRGIGVLRVDDRGVGGSTGQTMTSTSDDLAGDVLAGAAFLKTRPEVDKTNIGLIGHSEGGIIAPMVATRSPDIAFIVLMAGTGLPGDEIVRLQSRRIGQALGLDAKTVARENAFQEQVLEIAKMEPNDKKTGQRIRAVIQERTAAMTETERAKAGDLNAQLVAQLKVLRSPWFRYFLSYDPRPMLGKVRCPVLALVGEKDLQVPPKENLSEIALALKAGGNRRVTIQELPGLNHLFQTSTTGAPSEYAQIEETIAPSALALIGDWILEQIEKK
;
A
#
# COMPACT_ATOMS: atom_id res chain seq x y z
N MET A 1 5.90 3.65 4.81
CA MET A 1 6.73 4.28 3.75
C MET A 1 5.94 4.91 2.60
N ARG A 2 4.62 4.63 2.46
CA ARG A 2 3.66 5.23 1.50
C ARG A 2 3.63 6.77 1.41
N LEU A 3 4.26 7.48 2.34
CA LEU A 3 4.17 8.94 2.50
C LEU A 3 5.44 9.71 2.08
N LEU A 4 6.50 9.03 1.63
CA LEU A 4 7.78 9.68 1.30
C LEU A 4 8.11 9.69 -0.19
N THR A 5 7.38 8.96 -1.03
CA THR A 5 7.62 8.91 -2.47
C THR A 5 6.73 9.89 -3.24
N ASN A 6 7.39 10.80 -3.96
CA ASN A 6 6.91 11.69 -5.02
C ASN A 6 6.01 12.89 -4.64
N ALA A 7 6.66 14.06 -4.61
CA ALA A 7 6.05 15.39 -4.59
C ALA A 7 5.00 15.60 -5.70
N THR A 8 5.25 15.06 -6.90
CA THR A 8 4.36 15.23 -8.07
C THR A 8 3.03 14.48 -7.91
N LEU A 9 3.04 13.32 -7.27
CA LEU A 9 1.83 12.51 -7.05
C LEU A 9 0.84 13.23 -6.12
N ARG A 10 1.36 14.00 -5.15
CA ARG A 10 0.54 14.75 -4.20
C ARG A 10 -0.15 15.97 -4.80
N VAL A 11 0.41 16.59 -5.85
CA VAL A 11 -0.23 17.76 -6.48
C VAL A 11 -1.48 17.36 -7.26
N PHE A 12 -1.54 16.10 -7.71
CA PHE A 12 -2.68 15.52 -8.42
C PHE A 12 -3.43 14.47 -7.59
N ALA A 13 -3.15 14.36 -6.28
CA ALA A 13 -3.85 13.45 -5.40
C ALA A 13 -5.18 14.05 -4.93
N VAL A 14 -6.29 13.50 -5.41
CA VAL A 14 -7.61 13.79 -4.84
C VAL A 14 -7.69 13.11 -3.47
N THR A 15 -7.44 13.88 -2.40
CA THR A 15 -7.58 13.37 -1.03
C THR A 15 -9.04 13.55 -0.59
N LEU A 16 -9.82 12.49 -0.64
CA LEU A 16 -11.22 12.49 -0.18
C LEU A 16 -11.30 11.93 1.24
N VAL A 17 -11.84 12.73 2.16
CA VAL A 17 -12.31 12.24 3.46
C VAL A 17 -13.67 11.62 3.21
N LEU A 18 -13.79 10.29 3.43
CA LEU A 18 -15.07 9.59 3.39
C LEU A 18 -15.97 10.10 4.52
N ALA A 19 -16.86 11.04 4.20
CA ALA A 19 -18.05 11.31 4.99
C ALA A 19 -19.21 10.55 4.34
N GLY A 20 -19.72 9.53 5.04
CA GLY A 20 -20.78 8.67 4.53
C GLY A 20 -22.16 9.35 4.51
N ARG A 21 -22.88 9.18 3.40
CA ARG A 21 -24.20 8.54 3.28
C ARG A 21 -24.68 8.70 1.84
N ALA A 22 -24.91 7.59 1.15
CA ALA A 22 -25.63 7.60 -0.11
C ALA A 22 -27.11 7.88 0.17
N ALA A 23 -27.63 9.00 -0.32
CA ALA A 23 -29.05 9.17 -0.53
C ALA A 23 -29.35 8.66 -1.94
N VAL A 24 -30.10 7.55 -2.04
CA VAL A 24 -30.66 7.10 -3.31
C VAL A 24 -31.91 7.95 -3.55
N ALA A 25 -31.78 9.00 -4.35
CA ALA A 25 -32.92 9.67 -4.95
C ALA A 25 -33.18 9.00 -6.31
N ASN A 26 -34.41 8.51 -6.50
CA ASN A 26 -34.90 8.17 -7.84
C ASN A 26 -35.08 9.48 -8.61
N GLU A 27 -34.30 9.67 -9.67
CA GLU A 27 -34.43 10.80 -10.60
C GLU A 27 -34.47 10.31 -12.06
N PRO A 28 -35.12 11.08 -12.96
CA PRO A 28 -35.56 10.64 -14.28
C PRO A 28 -34.38 10.45 -15.25
N GLU A 29 -34.63 9.75 -16.37
CA GLU A 29 -33.69 9.48 -17.46
C GLU A 29 -33.09 10.75 -18.11
N SER A 30 -32.20 11.44 -17.41
CA SER A 30 -31.19 12.27 -18.05
C SER A 30 -30.09 11.32 -18.50
N LYS A 31 -29.83 11.22 -19.81
CA LYS A 31 -28.75 10.38 -20.35
C LYS A 31 -27.42 10.90 -19.83
N GLU A 32 -26.91 10.26 -18.80
CA GLU A 32 -25.57 10.46 -18.28
C GLU A 32 -24.54 10.29 -19.41
N HIS A 33 -23.60 11.23 -19.47
CA HIS A 33 -22.48 11.24 -20.40
C HIS A 33 -21.21 10.96 -19.62
N ILE A 34 -20.58 9.84 -19.90
CA ILE A 34 -19.32 9.48 -19.27
C ILE A 34 -18.18 9.94 -20.17
N TRP A 35 -17.27 10.73 -19.60
CA TRP A 35 -16.05 11.19 -20.24
C TRP A 35 -14.85 10.65 -19.48
N GLU A 36 -14.06 9.80 -20.13
CA GLU A 36 -12.92 9.15 -19.51
C GLU A 36 -11.62 9.50 -20.22
N GLY A 37 -10.56 9.78 -19.46
CA GLY A 37 -9.21 9.95 -19.98
C GLY A 37 -8.15 9.53 -18.99
N LYS A 38 -6.94 9.34 -19.50
CA LYS A 38 -5.75 9.04 -18.70
C LYS A 38 -4.87 10.28 -18.63
N LEU A 39 -4.70 10.80 -17.43
CA LEU A 39 -3.83 11.94 -17.14
C LEU A 39 -2.42 11.44 -16.82
N ALA A 40 -1.46 11.73 -17.69
CA ALA A 40 -0.06 11.38 -17.46
C ALA A 40 0.59 12.40 -16.50
N ILE A 41 0.82 11.99 -15.25
CA ILE A 41 1.36 12.86 -14.19
C ILE A 41 2.88 13.01 -14.30
N ASN A 42 3.57 11.94 -14.69
CA ASN A 42 5.00 11.90 -14.98
C ASN A 42 5.33 10.62 -15.77
N ALA A 43 6.62 10.35 -16.01
CA ALA A 43 7.07 9.14 -16.70
C ALA A 43 6.60 7.88 -15.95
N GLY A 44 5.61 7.20 -16.52
CA GLY A 44 5.10 5.91 -16.04
C GLY A 44 3.95 5.98 -15.03
N ILE A 45 3.42 7.17 -14.67
CA ILE A 45 2.21 7.30 -13.83
C ILE A 45 1.09 7.93 -14.64
N GLU A 46 0.02 7.16 -14.85
CA GLU A 46 -1.23 7.61 -15.45
C GLU A 46 -2.36 7.46 -14.45
N LEU A 47 -3.21 8.49 -14.36
CA LEU A 47 -4.42 8.47 -13.55
C LEU A 47 -5.65 8.52 -14.47
N ARG A 48 -6.53 7.53 -14.35
CA ARG A 48 -7.86 7.59 -14.94
C ARG A 48 -8.68 8.64 -14.22
N LEU A 49 -9.25 9.54 -15.03
CA LEU A 49 -10.25 10.51 -14.64
C LEU A 49 -11.54 10.17 -15.38
N VAL A 50 -12.62 9.96 -14.65
CA VAL A 50 -13.93 9.62 -15.18
C VAL A 50 -14.91 10.69 -14.73
N PHE A 51 -15.38 11.51 -15.68
CA PHE A 51 -16.40 12.50 -15.42
C PHE A 51 -17.76 11.93 -15.80
N HIS A 52 -18.66 11.94 -14.83
CA HIS A 52 -20.07 11.62 -14.98
C HIS A 52 -20.81 12.94 -15.16
N VAL A 53 -21.32 13.21 -16.36
CA VAL A 53 -21.96 14.48 -16.70
C VAL A 53 -23.42 14.23 -17.02
N ALA A 54 -24.32 14.91 -16.31
CA ALA A 54 -25.78 14.77 -16.48
C ALA A 54 -26.43 16.15 -16.60
N LYS A 55 -27.71 16.21 -16.98
CA LYS A 55 -28.50 17.44 -16.89
C LYS A 55 -29.41 17.36 -15.68
N ASP A 56 -29.46 18.43 -14.90
CA ASP A 56 -30.46 18.58 -13.84
C ASP A 56 -31.86 18.87 -14.42
N GLU A 57 -32.87 18.95 -13.54
CA GLU A 57 -34.27 19.26 -13.91
C GLU A 57 -34.42 20.60 -14.66
N ALA A 58 -33.49 21.54 -14.45
CA ALA A 58 -33.47 22.83 -15.15
C ALA A 58 -32.72 22.78 -16.49
N GLY A 59 -32.24 21.60 -16.90
CA GLY A 59 -31.49 21.38 -18.14
C GLY A 59 -30.03 21.85 -18.08
N LYS A 60 -29.53 22.24 -16.91
CA LYS A 60 -28.14 22.66 -16.70
C LYS A 60 -27.26 21.43 -16.49
N PHE A 61 -26.07 21.44 -17.09
CA PHE A 61 -25.12 20.37 -16.88
C PHE A 61 -24.55 20.37 -15.46
N THR A 62 -24.56 19.19 -14.85
CA THR A 62 -23.97 18.86 -13.56
C THR A 62 -23.04 17.66 -13.74
N GLY A 63 -22.25 17.36 -12.72
CA GLY A 63 -21.46 16.14 -12.78
C GLY A 63 -20.66 15.81 -11.54
N THR A 64 -19.98 14.67 -11.61
CA THR A 64 -19.02 14.20 -10.62
C THR A 64 -17.77 13.66 -11.29
N LEU A 65 -16.66 13.67 -10.58
CA LEU A 65 -15.39 13.06 -10.98
C LEU A 65 -15.09 11.84 -10.11
N ASP A 66 -14.76 10.74 -10.76
CA ASP A 66 -14.05 9.62 -10.14
C ASP A 66 -12.59 9.62 -10.61
N SER A 67 -11.67 9.29 -9.70
CA SER A 67 -10.35 8.81 -10.06
C SER A 67 -10.17 7.39 -9.52
N PRO A 68 -10.54 6.37 -10.32
CA PRO A 68 -10.55 4.98 -9.88
C PRO A 68 -9.15 4.52 -9.41
N ASP A 69 -8.09 4.96 -10.08
CA ASP A 69 -6.70 4.65 -9.75
C ASP A 69 -6.25 5.26 -8.41
N GLN A 70 -7.02 6.19 -7.86
CA GLN A 70 -6.77 6.82 -6.55
C GLN A 70 -7.84 6.44 -5.51
N GLY A 71 -8.83 5.63 -5.87
CA GLY A 71 -9.97 5.30 -5.02
C GLY A 71 -10.92 6.48 -4.75
N ALA A 72 -10.77 7.61 -5.45
CA ALA A 72 -11.66 8.75 -5.32
C ALA A 72 -12.93 8.52 -6.15
N LYS A 73 -14.10 8.70 -5.55
CA LYS A 73 -15.40 8.57 -6.21
C LYS A 73 -16.34 9.71 -5.84
N GLY A 74 -17.14 10.15 -6.80
CA GLY A 74 -18.24 11.09 -6.60
C GLY A 74 -17.78 12.50 -6.23
N LEU A 75 -16.57 12.94 -6.63
CA LEU A 75 -16.13 14.29 -6.33
C LEU A 75 -17.02 15.28 -7.10
N LYS A 76 -17.73 16.14 -6.38
CA LYS A 76 -18.66 17.11 -6.98
C LYS A 76 -17.93 18.03 -7.96
N VAL A 77 -18.48 18.15 -9.18
CA VAL A 77 -18.10 19.18 -10.15
C VAL A 77 -18.90 20.45 -9.89
N ASP A 78 -18.22 21.61 -9.87
CA ASP A 78 -18.85 22.90 -9.58
C ASP A 78 -19.51 23.51 -10.82
N SER A 79 -18.93 23.30 -12.00
CA SER A 79 -19.54 23.70 -13.27
C SER A 79 -19.13 22.80 -14.42
N VAL A 80 -20.08 22.52 -15.31
CA VAL A 80 -19.86 21.88 -16.61
C VAL A 80 -20.43 22.79 -17.69
N THR A 81 -19.59 23.12 -18.68
CA THR A 81 -20.01 23.73 -19.94
C THR A 81 -19.73 22.73 -21.04
N LEU A 82 -20.78 22.28 -21.72
CA LEU A 82 -20.68 21.37 -22.85
C LEU A 82 -21.51 21.94 -23.99
N ASP A 83 -20.84 22.34 -25.08
CA ASP A 83 -21.47 22.77 -26.33
C ASP A 83 -20.97 21.89 -27.50
N ASN A 84 -21.22 22.29 -28.75
CA ASN A 84 -20.83 21.50 -29.93
C ASN A 84 -19.32 21.55 -30.24
N SER A 85 -18.57 22.40 -29.55
CA SER A 85 -17.16 22.70 -29.82
C SER A 85 -16.24 22.52 -28.62
N HIS A 86 -16.75 22.67 -27.40
CA HIS A 86 -15.93 22.62 -26.18
C HIS A 86 -16.61 21.87 -25.03
N LEU A 87 -15.76 21.24 -24.23
CA LEU A 87 -16.08 20.72 -22.91
C LEU A 87 -15.17 21.40 -21.88
N VAL A 88 -15.78 22.12 -20.95
CA VAL A 88 -15.12 22.79 -19.83
C VAL A 88 -15.71 22.27 -18.52
N ILE A 89 -14.86 21.80 -17.61
CA ILE A 89 -15.26 21.25 -16.32
C ILE A 89 -14.43 21.95 -15.23
N GLU A 90 -15.07 22.49 -14.19
CA GLU A 90 -14.39 23.13 -13.06
C GLU A 90 -14.72 22.43 -11.74
N ILE A 91 -13.69 22.18 -10.93
CA ILE A 91 -13.78 21.56 -9.61
C ILE A 91 -12.97 22.39 -8.62
N LYS A 92 -13.64 23.29 -7.92
CA LYS A 92 -13.05 24.29 -7.02
C LYS A 92 -12.44 23.65 -5.78
N SER A 93 -13.04 22.56 -5.29
CA SER A 93 -12.57 21.83 -4.10
C SER A 93 -11.12 21.32 -4.22
N ILE A 94 -10.66 21.05 -5.45
CA ILE A 94 -9.30 20.60 -5.75
C ILE A 94 -8.54 21.58 -6.65
N LEU A 95 -9.08 22.79 -6.83
CA LEU A 95 -8.53 23.83 -7.71
C LEU A 95 -8.24 23.29 -9.12
N ALA A 96 -9.14 22.49 -9.67
CA ALA A 96 -8.96 21.85 -10.98
C ALA A 96 -9.91 22.38 -12.05
N LYS A 97 -9.43 22.40 -13.29
CA LYS A 97 -10.19 22.73 -14.49
C LYS A 97 -9.74 21.84 -15.65
N PHE A 98 -10.69 21.22 -16.35
CA PHE A 98 -10.48 20.69 -17.69
C PHE A 98 -11.01 21.71 -18.70
N ASP A 99 -10.24 21.97 -19.76
CA ASP A 99 -10.63 22.82 -20.87
C ASP A 99 -10.19 22.14 -22.17
N GLY A 100 -11.15 21.67 -22.98
CA GLY A 100 -10.85 20.88 -24.17
C GLY A 100 -11.82 21.10 -25.32
N ALA A 101 -11.27 21.09 -26.53
CA ALA A 101 -12.01 21.18 -27.77
C ALA A 101 -12.54 19.80 -28.18
N LEU A 102 -13.81 19.75 -28.59
CA LEU A 102 -14.45 18.55 -29.12
C LEU A 102 -14.02 18.27 -30.55
N ASN A 103 -13.90 16.99 -30.90
CA ASN A 103 -13.87 16.56 -32.29
C ASN A 103 -15.25 16.77 -32.97
N PRO A 104 -15.33 16.79 -34.31
CA PRO A 104 -16.59 16.98 -35.03
C PRO A 104 -17.70 15.98 -34.65
N GLU A 105 -17.32 14.76 -34.25
CA GLU A 105 -18.25 13.71 -33.84
C GLU A 105 -18.75 13.87 -32.39
N GLY A 106 -18.16 14.76 -31.59
CA GLY A 106 -18.51 14.97 -30.17
C GLY A 106 -18.21 13.76 -29.28
N THR A 107 -17.28 12.90 -29.70
CA THR A 107 -16.88 11.65 -29.02
C THR A 107 -15.53 11.76 -28.30
N GLU A 108 -14.75 12.80 -28.58
CA GLU A 108 -13.45 13.06 -27.96
C GLU A 108 -13.31 14.55 -27.66
N ALA A 109 -12.83 14.89 -26.46
CA ALA A 109 -12.45 16.25 -26.07
C ALA A 109 -10.94 16.28 -25.81
N LYS A 110 -10.19 17.01 -26.63
CA LYS A 110 -8.73 17.17 -26.49
C LYS A 110 -8.41 18.52 -25.87
N GLY A 111 -7.70 18.51 -24.76
CA GLY A 111 -7.51 19.72 -23.98
C GLY A 111 -6.42 19.65 -22.94
N THR A 112 -6.59 20.47 -21.92
CA THR A 112 -5.68 20.58 -20.79
C THR A 112 -6.41 20.40 -19.48
N TRP A 113 -5.83 19.60 -18.59
CA TRP A 113 -6.14 19.54 -17.18
C TRP A 113 -5.22 20.47 -16.42
N THR A 114 -5.77 21.52 -15.84
CA THR A 114 -5.08 22.41 -14.90
C THR A 114 -5.51 22.06 -13.49
N GLN A 115 -4.56 21.81 -12.59
CA GLN A 115 -4.84 21.60 -11.17
C GLN A 115 -3.83 22.36 -10.32
N ALA A 116 -4.35 23.22 -9.43
CA ALA A 116 -3.59 24.24 -8.73
C ALA A 116 -2.76 25.12 -9.69
N ARG A 117 -1.46 24.85 -9.84
CA ARG A 117 -0.55 25.60 -10.73
C ARG A 117 0.07 24.76 -11.85
N ASN A 118 -0.33 23.50 -11.98
CA ASN A 118 0.19 22.61 -13.00
C ASN A 118 -0.84 22.40 -14.11
N THR A 119 -0.37 22.37 -15.34
CA THR A 119 -1.19 22.11 -16.52
C THR A 119 -0.61 20.93 -17.28
N LEU A 120 -1.45 19.95 -17.59
CA LEU A 120 -1.10 18.73 -18.30
C LEU A 120 -2.07 18.50 -19.47
N PRO A 121 -1.60 17.94 -20.59
CA PRO A 121 -2.51 17.52 -21.65
C PRO A 121 -3.42 16.40 -21.16
N LEU A 122 -4.70 16.46 -21.53
CA LEU A 122 -5.66 15.41 -21.26
C LEU A 122 -6.60 15.28 -22.45
N THR A 123 -6.80 14.05 -22.88
CA THR A 123 -7.82 13.69 -23.86
C THR A 123 -8.89 12.88 -23.16
N LEU A 124 -10.14 13.35 -23.20
CA LEU A 124 -11.31 12.64 -22.71
C LEU A 124 -12.05 12.00 -23.88
N LYS A 125 -12.47 10.76 -23.73
CA LYS A 125 -13.32 10.05 -24.68
C LYS A 125 -14.69 9.82 -24.06
N LYS A 126 -15.73 10.09 -24.84
CA LYS A 126 -17.11 9.85 -24.47
C LYS A 126 -17.41 8.35 -24.55
N GLY A 127 -18.04 7.81 -23.51
CA GLY A 127 -18.46 6.42 -23.43
C GLY A 127 -19.83 6.27 -22.80
N GLU A 128 -20.43 5.10 -22.96
CA GLU A 128 -21.69 4.73 -22.30
C GLU A 128 -21.47 4.25 -20.86
N LYS A 129 -20.25 3.78 -20.56
CA LYS A 129 -19.83 3.32 -19.23
C LYS A 129 -18.35 3.61 -19.01
N ALA A 130 -17.98 3.81 -17.74
CA ALA A 130 -16.58 3.93 -17.34
C ALA A 130 -15.86 2.57 -17.47
N SER A 131 -14.56 2.60 -17.76
CA SER A 131 -13.72 1.41 -17.75
C SER A 131 -13.65 0.81 -16.35
N GLU A 132 -14.00 -0.47 -16.23
CA GLU A 132 -13.96 -1.18 -14.96
C GLU A 132 -12.52 -1.46 -14.52
N ILE A 133 -12.25 -1.31 -13.22
CA ILE A 133 -11.02 -1.87 -12.63
C ILE A 133 -11.22 -3.38 -12.52
N ARG A 134 -10.45 -4.16 -13.27
CA ARG A 134 -10.50 -5.62 -13.19
C ARG A 134 -9.44 -6.13 -12.22
N ARG A 135 -9.88 -6.97 -11.27
CA ARG A 135 -9.04 -7.65 -10.28
C ARG A 135 -9.46 -9.13 -10.22
N PRO A 136 -9.20 -9.90 -11.31
CA PRO A 136 -9.82 -11.21 -11.54
C PRO A 136 -9.53 -12.25 -10.46
N GLN A 137 -8.47 -12.06 -9.67
CA GLN A 137 -8.11 -12.95 -8.57
C GLN A 137 -8.85 -12.66 -7.26
N SER A 138 -9.60 -11.56 -7.17
CA SER A 138 -10.39 -11.26 -5.97
C SER A 138 -11.50 -12.31 -5.82
N PRO A 139 -11.47 -13.15 -4.78
CA PRO A 139 -12.43 -14.23 -4.64
C PRO A 139 -13.83 -13.68 -4.34
N MET A 140 -14.85 -14.33 -4.90
CA MET A 140 -16.26 -13.96 -4.72
C MET A 140 -17.04 -15.13 -4.09
N PRO A 141 -18.06 -14.83 -3.26
CA PRO A 141 -18.94 -15.86 -2.72
C PRO A 141 -19.81 -16.52 -3.83
N PRO A 142 -20.34 -17.74 -3.59
CA PRO A 142 -20.16 -18.54 -2.38
C PRO A 142 -18.75 -19.15 -2.28
N PHE A 143 -18.15 -19.07 -1.09
CA PHE A 143 -16.82 -19.63 -0.83
C PHE A 143 -16.94 -21.13 -0.48
N PRO A 144 -15.98 -21.99 -0.86
CA PRO A 144 -15.97 -23.41 -0.50
C PRO A 144 -15.43 -23.66 0.91
N TYR A 145 -15.50 -22.66 1.77
CA TYR A 145 -14.98 -22.64 3.14
C TYR A 145 -15.82 -21.69 3.98
N SER A 146 -15.73 -21.82 5.31
CA SER A 146 -16.44 -20.92 6.22
C SER A 146 -15.68 -19.60 6.42
N VAL A 147 -16.44 -18.51 6.56
CA VAL A 147 -15.92 -17.17 6.83
C VAL A 147 -16.55 -16.70 8.14
N LYS A 148 -15.73 -16.40 9.14
CA LYS A 148 -16.18 -15.94 10.46
C LYS A 148 -15.61 -14.57 10.76
N GLU A 149 -16.47 -13.60 11.00
CA GLU A 149 -16.07 -12.34 11.61
C GLU A 149 -15.68 -12.60 13.08
N VAL A 150 -14.52 -12.11 13.48
CA VAL A 150 -13.96 -12.35 14.80
C VAL A 150 -13.46 -11.06 15.42
N SER A 151 -13.42 -11.04 16.75
CA SER A 151 -12.76 -10.00 17.50
C SER A 151 -12.11 -10.58 18.75
N TYR A 152 -10.96 -10.05 19.13
CA TYR A 152 -10.21 -10.46 20.31
C TYR A 152 -9.43 -9.29 20.91
N ARG A 153 -9.07 -9.41 22.18
CA ARG A 153 -8.40 -8.34 22.94
C ARG A 153 -6.90 -8.60 23.05
N ASN A 154 -6.10 -7.57 22.78
CA ASN A 154 -4.72 -7.49 23.24
C ASN A 154 -4.72 -6.70 24.56
N GLU A 155 -4.63 -7.43 25.68
CA GLU A 155 -4.65 -6.87 27.03
C GLU A 155 -3.49 -5.89 27.26
N ALA A 156 -2.27 -6.24 26.81
CA ALA A 156 -1.08 -5.42 27.00
C ALA A 156 -1.17 -4.07 26.27
N GLY A 157 -1.76 -4.08 25.07
CA GLY A 157 -1.98 -2.87 24.28
C GLY A 157 -3.27 -2.12 24.63
N ALA A 158 -4.14 -2.69 25.48
CA ALA A 158 -5.49 -2.22 25.75
C ALA A 158 -6.32 -1.96 24.47
N VAL A 159 -6.12 -2.77 23.43
CA VAL A 159 -6.84 -2.68 22.16
C VAL A 159 -7.68 -3.92 21.90
N THR A 160 -8.85 -3.71 21.29
CA THR A 160 -9.65 -4.75 20.65
C THR A 160 -9.34 -4.75 19.17
N LEU A 161 -9.04 -5.92 18.63
CA LEU A 161 -8.72 -6.16 17.23
C LEU A 161 -9.91 -6.86 16.57
N ALA A 162 -10.24 -6.42 15.35
CA ALA A 162 -11.27 -7.04 14.51
C ALA A 162 -10.60 -7.73 13.33
N GLY A 163 -11.19 -8.84 12.90
CA GLY A 163 -10.65 -9.61 11.79
C GLY A 163 -11.64 -10.60 11.21
N THR A 164 -11.14 -11.36 10.24
CA THR A 164 -11.86 -12.46 9.62
C THR A 164 -11.03 -13.72 9.75
N LEU A 165 -11.64 -14.79 10.25
CA LEU A 165 -11.09 -16.14 10.27
C LEU A 165 -11.77 -16.97 9.17
N THR A 166 -11.02 -17.39 8.17
CA THR A 166 -11.48 -18.38 7.18
C THR A 166 -11.04 -19.77 7.62
N LEU A 167 -11.94 -20.76 7.53
CA LEU A 167 -11.65 -22.14 7.90
C LEU A 167 -12.14 -23.10 6.81
N PRO A 168 -11.33 -24.10 6.44
CA PRO A 168 -11.75 -25.14 5.51
C PRO A 168 -13.03 -25.84 5.98
N ASN A 169 -13.77 -26.43 5.05
CA ASN A 169 -14.87 -27.31 5.40
C ASN A 169 -14.32 -28.67 5.84
N GLY A 170 -14.94 -29.29 6.85
CA GLY A 170 -14.54 -30.62 7.36
C GLY A 170 -14.45 -30.68 8.88
N PRO A 171 -14.03 -31.82 9.45
CA PRO A 171 -14.03 -32.05 10.88
C PRO A 171 -12.94 -31.28 11.66
N GLY A 172 -11.89 -30.79 10.98
CA GLY A 172 -10.72 -30.21 11.65
C GLY A 172 -10.03 -31.21 12.61
N PRO A 173 -9.19 -30.73 13.53
CA PRO A 173 -8.68 -29.36 13.62
C PRO A 173 -7.76 -29.02 12.42
N PHE A 174 -7.74 -27.76 12.00
CA PHE A 174 -6.97 -27.31 10.84
C PHE A 174 -5.68 -26.60 11.27
N PRO A 175 -4.55 -26.80 10.57
CA PRO A 175 -3.42 -25.87 10.71
C PRO A 175 -3.90 -24.45 10.42
N ALA A 176 -3.33 -23.45 11.08
CA ALA A 176 -3.77 -22.07 10.94
C ALA A 176 -2.60 -21.11 10.77
N LEU A 177 -2.87 -19.94 10.19
CA LEU A 177 -1.88 -18.88 10.06
C LEU A 177 -2.49 -17.50 10.23
N ILE A 178 -1.63 -16.55 10.55
CA ILE A 178 -1.97 -15.13 10.65
C ILE A 178 -1.25 -14.38 9.55
N LEU A 179 -1.98 -13.55 8.79
CA LEU A 179 -1.39 -12.62 7.84
C LEU A 179 -1.06 -11.30 8.56
N VAL A 180 0.19 -10.86 8.45
CA VAL A 180 0.73 -9.67 9.12
C VAL A 180 1.07 -8.62 8.05
N SER A 181 0.34 -7.52 8.08
CA SER A 181 0.33 -6.46 7.07
C SER A 181 1.64 -5.65 7.01
N GLY A 182 1.83 -4.94 5.90
CA GLY A 182 2.94 -3.99 5.73
C GLY A 182 2.69 -2.63 6.38
N SER A 183 3.59 -1.67 6.09
CA SER A 183 3.55 -0.36 6.76
C SER A 183 2.33 0.51 6.46
N GLY A 184 1.85 1.22 7.48
CA GLY A 184 0.75 2.18 7.38
C GLY A 184 -0.53 1.67 8.04
N ALA A 185 -1.66 2.32 7.75
CA ALA A 185 -2.97 1.85 8.16
C ALA A 185 -3.49 0.87 7.09
N GLN A 186 -3.56 -0.42 7.41
CA GLN A 186 -4.08 -1.46 6.51
C GLN A 186 -5.36 -2.07 7.08
N ASP A 187 -6.30 -2.34 6.19
CA ASP A 187 -7.39 -3.26 6.49
C ASP A 187 -6.87 -4.71 6.44
N ARG A 188 -7.69 -5.65 6.92
CA ARG A 188 -7.38 -7.08 6.91
C ARG A 188 -7.13 -7.69 5.52
N ASP A 189 -7.50 -6.99 4.45
CA ASP A 189 -7.33 -7.44 3.07
C ASP A 189 -6.01 -6.94 2.46
N GLU A 190 -5.28 -6.07 3.17
CA GLU A 190 -4.15 -5.29 2.69
C GLU A 190 -4.49 -4.56 1.37
N SER A 191 -5.62 -3.84 1.40
CA SER A 191 -6.18 -3.19 0.21
C SER A 191 -5.27 -2.09 -0.34
N LEU A 192 -4.94 -2.17 -1.62
CA LEU A 192 -4.15 -1.14 -2.33
C LEU A 192 -4.50 -1.10 -3.82
N PHE A 193 -4.89 0.06 -4.33
CA PHE A 193 -5.27 0.24 -5.76
C PHE A 193 -6.26 -0.82 -6.27
N GLY A 194 -7.25 -1.18 -5.44
CA GLY A 194 -8.25 -2.21 -5.74
C GLY A 194 -7.76 -3.66 -5.58
N HIS A 195 -6.46 -3.89 -5.40
CA HIS A 195 -5.93 -5.20 -5.01
C HIS A 195 -6.24 -5.49 -3.55
N LYS A 196 -6.46 -6.77 -3.24
CA LYS A 196 -6.71 -7.29 -1.90
C LYS A 196 -5.77 -8.47 -1.63
N LEU A 197 -4.48 -8.18 -1.47
CA LEU A 197 -3.41 -9.18 -1.45
C LEU A 197 -3.69 -10.29 -0.42
N PHE A 198 -4.09 -9.91 0.79
CA PHE A 198 -4.36 -10.87 1.87
C PHE A 198 -5.66 -11.64 1.67
N LEU A 199 -6.66 -11.08 0.98
CA LEU A 199 -7.86 -11.83 0.63
C LEU A 199 -7.56 -12.94 -0.38
N VAL A 200 -6.79 -12.65 -1.43
CA VAL A 200 -6.39 -13.64 -2.44
C VAL A 200 -5.52 -14.73 -1.81
N LEU A 201 -4.56 -14.35 -0.97
CA LEU A 201 -3.70 -15.30 -0.28
C LEU A 201 -4.49 -16.18 0.70
N ALA A 202 -5.44 -15.61 1.45
CA ALA A 202 -6.28 -16.37 2.37
C ALA A 202 -7.22 -17.34 1.64
N ASP A 203 -7.83 -16.96 0.52
CA ASP A 203 -8.65 -17.87 -0.28
C ASP A 203 -7.83 -19.05 -0.80
N ALA A 204 -6.64 -18.79 -1.37
CA ALA A 204 -5.75 -19.82 -1.87
C ALA A 204 -5.31 -20.81 -0.78
N LEU A 205 -4.94 -20.32 0.41
CA LEU A 205 -4.50 -21.16 1.52
C LEU A 205 -5.67 -21.90 2.18
N THR A 206 -6.85 -21.28 2.29
CA THR A 206 -8.03 -21.92 2.88
C THR A 206 -8.55 -23.06 2.01
N ARG A 207 -8.52 -22.90 0.68
CA ARG A 207 -8.82 -24.00 -0.26
C ARG A 207 -7.85 -25.17 -0.15
N ARG A 208 -6.66 -24.95 0.40
CA ARG A 208 -5.62 -25.96 0.64
C ARG A 208 -5.66 -26.55 2.05
N GLY A 209 -6.74 -26.33 2.81
CA GLY A 209 -6.93 -26.95 4.12
C GLY A 209 -6.31 -26.19 5.30
N ILE A 210 -5.96 -24.90 5.11
CA ILE A 210 -5.32 -24.08 6.14
C ILE A 210 -6.27 -22.98 6.61
N GLY A 211 -6.52 -22.86 7.92
CA GLY A 211 -7.25 -21.73 8.48
C GLY A 211 -6.45 -20.43 8.39
N VAL A 212 -7.08 -19.31 8.03
CA VAL A 212 -6.37 -18.03 7.87
C VAL A 212 -7.06 -16.92 8.67
N LEU A 213 -6.32 -16.34 9.60
CA LEU A 213 -6.71 -15.14 10.33
C LEU A 213 -6.13 -13.89 9.66
N ARG A 214 -7.02 -12.98 9.29
CA ARG A 214 -6.70 -11.65 8.76
C ARG A 214 -7.26 -10.60 9.70
N VAL A 215 -6.50 -9.56 9.99
CA VAL A 215 -6.80 -8.62 11.08
C VAL A 215 -6.67 -7.19 10.57
N ASP A 216 -7.61 -6.33 10.93
CA ASP A 216 -7.47 -4.90 10.67
C ASP A 216 -6.41 -4.33 11.63
N ASP A 217 -5.49 -3.51 11.13
CA ASP A 217 -4.49 -2.87 11.98
C ASP A 217 -5.14 -1.97 13.04
N ARG A 218 -4.40 -1.62 14.10
CA ARG A 218 -4.88 -0.68 15.13
C ARG A 218 -5.42 0.61 14.52
N GLY A 219 -6.63 0.99 14.93
CA GLY A 219 -7.32 2.18 14.46
C GLY A 219 -7.85 2.09 13.03
N VAL A 220 -7.90 0.89 12.43
CA VAL A 220 -8.43 0.63 11.10
C VAL A 220 -9.63 -0.32 11.20
N GLY A 221 -10.63 -0.11 10.33
CA GLY A 221 -11.79 -1.00 10.24
C GLY A 221 -12.50 -1.15 11.58
N GLY A 222 -12.63 -2.38 12.06
CA GLY A 222 -13.24 -2.68 13.36
C GLY A 222 -12.27 -2.65 14.56
N SER A 223 -10.97 -2.46 14.31
CA SER A 223 -9.94 -2.44 15.35
C SER A 223 -9.84 -1.08 16.04
N THR A 224 -9.81 -1.10 17.36
CA THR A 224 -9.59 0.10 18.19
C THR A 224 -8.11 0.53 18.20
N GLY A 225 -7.80 1.68 18.81
CA GLY A 225 -6.42 2.18 18.95
C GLY A 225 -6.03 3.22 17.89
N GLN A 226 -4.72 3.46 17.74
CA GLN A 226 -4.18 4.49 16.84
C GLN A 226 -2.98 3.95 16.06
N THR A 227 -3.04 4.06 14.74
CA THR A 227 -2.00 3.52 13.84
C THR A 227 -0.66 4.23 13.98
N MET A 228 -0.63 5.57 13.89
CA MET A 228 0.63 6.32 13.77
C MET A 228 1.47 6.37 15.07
N THR A 229 0.88 6.03 16.21
CA THR A 229 1.58 5.98 17.50
C THR A 229 1.99 4.56 17.89
N SER A 230 1.55 3.55 17.15
CA SER A 230 1.88 2.15 17.41
C SER A 230 3.11 1.75 16.61
N THR A 231 4.12 1.22 17.28
CA THR A 231 5.38 0.76 16.69
C THR A 231 5.28 -0.68 16.20
N SER A 232 6.26 -1.17 15.43
CA SER A 232 6.28 -2.58 15.02
C SER A 232 6.32 -3.54 16.23
N ASP A 233 6.82 -3.09 17.39
CA ASP A 233 6.77 -3.84 18.65
C ASP A 233 5.34 -4.00 19.20
N ASP A 234 4.57 -2.92 19.15
CA ASP A 234 3.15 -2.92 19.52
C ASP A 234 2.36 -3.87 18.64
N LEU A 235 2.61 -3.83 17.32
CA LEU A 235 1.98 -4.70 16.33
C LEU A 235 2.38 -6.17 16.53
N ALA A 236 3.62 -6.45 16.96
CA ALA A 236 4.01 -7.80 17.37
C ALA A 236 3.16 -8.31 18.55
N GLY A 237 2.80 -7.43 19.49
CA GLY A 237 1.86 -7.73 20.56
C GLY A 237 0.46 -8.11 20.06
N ASP A 238 -0.01 -7.45 19.01
CA ASP A 238 -1.31 -7.75 18.39
C ASP A 238 -1.33 -9.12 17.71
N VAL A 239 -0.24 -9.47 17.02
CA VAL A 239 -0.08 -10.79 16.39
C VAL A 239 0.02 -11.89 17.45
N LEU A 240 0.72 -11.64 18.57
CA LEU A 240 0.74 -12.57 19.71
C LEU A 240 -0.66 -12.80 20.30
N ALA A 241 -1.46 -11.73 20.44
CA ALA A 241 -2.86 -11.85 20.87
C ALA A 241 -3.70 -12.64 19.85
N GLY A 242 -3.45 -12.48 18.55
CA GLY A 242 -4.09 -13.28 17.49
C GLY A 242 -3.73 -14.76 17.57
N ALA A 243 -2.46 -15.08 17.83
CA ALA A 243 -2.01 -16.47 18.03
C ALA A 243 -2.64 -17.07 19.29
N ALA A 244 -2.75 -16.29 20.37
CA ALA A 244 -3.46 -16.72 21.58
C ALA A 244 -4.96 -16.96 21.31
N PHE A 245 -5.61 -16.08 20.56
CA PHE A 245 -7.00 -16.25 20.14
C PHE A 245 -7.19 -17.54 19.33
N LEU A 246 -6.34 -17.81 18.33
CA LEU A 246 -6.40 -19.05 17.54
C LEU A 246 -6.30 -20.31 18.42
N LYS A 247 -5.45 -20.30 19.46
CA LYS A 247 -5.33 -21.42 20.41
C LYS A 247 -6.59 -21.70 21.24
N THR A 248 -7.51 -20.74 21.34
CA THR A 248 -8.81 -20.93 22.01
C THR A 248 -9.84 -21.63 21.13
N ARG A 249 -9.60 -21.72 19.81
CA ARG A 249 -10.54 -22.26 18.84
C ARG A 249 -10.46 -23.79 18.79
N PRO A 250 -11.57 -24.54 18.97
CA PRO A 250 -11.55 -25.99 18.80
C PRO A 250 -11.29 -26.42 17.35
N GLU A 251 -11.57 -25.54 16.37
CA GLU A 251 -11.36 -25.84 14.96
C GLU A 251 -9.88 -25.75 14.52
N VAL A 252 -8.98 -25.26 15.38
CA VAL A 252 -7.59 -24.96 15.05
C VAL A 252 -6.64 -25.98 15.68
N ASP A 253 -5.71 -26.49 14.90
CA ASP A 253 -4.57 -27.27 15.38
C ASP A 253 -3.56 -26.32 16.01
N LYS A 254 -3.52 -26.36 17.34
CA LYS A 254 -2.74 -25.46 18.20
C LYS A 254 -1.23 -25.67 18.04
N THR A 255 -0.80 -26.77 17.43
CA THR A 255 0.63 -27.10 17.23
C THR A 255 1.15 -26.62 15.87
N ASN A 256 0.25 -26.19 14.99
CA ASN A 256 0.54 -25.77 13.62
C ASN A 256 -0.03 -24.38 13.32
N ILE A 257 0.40 -23.40 14.14
CA ILE A 257 0.12 -21.97 13.93
C ILE A 257 1.35 -21.30 13.29
N GLY A 258 1.21 -20.79 12.07
CA GLY A 258 2.26 -20.08 11.34
C GLY A 258 1.97 -18.59 11.14
N LEU A 259 2.96 -17.86 10.62
CA LEU A 259 2.81 -16.44 10.26
C LEU A 259 3.25 -16.20 8.81
N ILE A 260 2.55 -15.32 8.10
CA ILE A 260 3.04 -14.73 6.86
C ILE A 260 3.09 -13.22 7.07
N GLY A 261 4.27 -12.64 6.98
CA GLY A 261 4.47 -11.20 7.11
C GLY A 261 4.87 -10.57 5.79
N HIS A 262 4.11 -9.56 5.34
CA HIS A 262 4.41 -8.81 4.13
C HIS A 262 5.06 -7.45 4.45
N SER A 263 6.14 -7.08 3.77
CA SER A 263 6.82 -5.79 3.94
C SER A 263 7.25 -5.59 5.42
N GLU A 264 6.71 -4.60 6.13
CA GLU A 264 6.93 -4.43 7.58
C GLU A 264 6.48 -5.66 8.41
N GLY A 265 5.46 -6.38 7.97
CA GLY A 265 5.07 -7.66 8.56
C GLY A 265 6.20 -8.70 8.55
N GLY A 266 7.11 -8.62 7.58
CA GLY A 266 8.32 -9.46 7.52
C GLY A 266 9.35 -9.14 8.61
N ILE A 267 9.25 -7.97 9.25
CA ILE A 267 10.01 -7.59 10.45
C ILE A 267 9.29 -8.07 11.72
N ILE A 268 7.96 -7.95 11.73
CA ILE A 268 7.11 -8.30 12.87
C ILE A 268 7.07 -9.82 13.10
N ALA A 269 6.98 -10.64 12.06
CA ALA A 269 6.90 -12.10 12.19
C ALA A 269 8.10 -12.71 12.97
N PRO A 270 9.38 -12.32 12.71
CA PRO A 270 10.51 -12.70 13.56
C PRO A 270 10.38 -12.27 15.02
N MET A 271 9.86 -11.06 15.30
CA MET A 271 9.64 -10.60 16.68
C MET A 271 8.65 -11.51 17.42
N VAL A 272 7.59 -11.94 16.74
CA VAL A 272 6.56 -12.82 17.30
C VAL A 272 7.11 -14.23 17.51
N ALA A 273 7.78 -14.80 16.50
CA ALA A 273 8.33 -16.15 16.54
C ALA A 273 9.42 -16.34 17.62
N THR A 274 10.08 -15.25 18.04
CA THR A 274 11.07 -15.28 19.13
C THR A 274 10.44 -15.10 20.52
N ARG A 275 9.24 -14.52 20.60
CA ARG A 275 8.49 -14.32 21.84
C ARG A 275 7.53 -15.47 22.14
N SER A 276 7.16 -16.25 21.14
CA SER A 276 6.23 -17.37 21.26
C SER A 276 6.82 -18.63 20.62
N PRO A 277 7.19 -19.65 21.43
CA PRO A 277 7.68 -20.93 20.89
C PRO A 277 6.60 -21.71 20.14
N ASP A 278 5.32 -21.33 20.29
CA ASP A 278 4.19 -21.96 19.62
C ASP A 278 4.08 -21.63 18.12
N ILE A 279 4.89 -20.69 17.63
CA ILE A 279 4.91 -20.36 16.19
C ILE A 279 5.67 -21.45 15.43
N ALA A 280 4.94 -22.21 14.63
CA ALA A 280 5.43 -23.39 13.94
C ALA A 280 6.39 -23.06 12.79
N PHE A 281 6.15 -21.97 12.05
CA PHE A 281 6.96 -21.48 10.93
C PHE A 281 6.61 -20.02 10.62
N ILE A 282 7.49 -19.33 9.87
CA ILE A 282 7.22 -17.98 9.36
C ILE A 282 7.57 -17.86 7.87
N VAL A 283 6.78 -17.09 7.14
CA VAL A 283 7.02 -16.67 5.76
C VAL A 283 7.24 -15.16 5.73
N LEU A 284 8.37 -14.71 5.20
CA LEU A 284 8.74 -13.30 5.07
C LEU A 284 8.59 -12.89 3.60
N MET A 285 7.45 -12.30 3.27
CA MET A 285 7.14 -11.77 1.94
C MET A 285 7.66 -10.33 1.83
N ALA A 286 8.64 -10.08 0.98
CA ALA A 286 9.25 -8.75 0.84
C ALA A 286 9.69 -8.16 2.20
N GLY A 287 10.18 -9.00 3.11
CA GLY A 287 10.67 -8.59 4.44
C GLY A 287 12.09 -8.03 4.38
N THR A 288 12.43 -7.11 5.29
CA THR A 288 13.74 -6.46 5.27
C THR A 288 14.80 -7.23 6.06
N GLY A 289 16.01 -7.30 5.49
CA GLY A 289 17.23 -7.76 6.16
C GLY A 289 18.13 -6.61 6.63
N LEU A 290 17.87 -5.39 6.18
CA LEU A 290 18.65 -4.19 6.52
C LEU A 290 17.91 -3.30 7.54
N PRO A 291 18.65 -2.42 8.25
CA PRO A 291 18.07 -1.35 9.06
C PRO A 291 17.12 -0.43 8.28
N GLY A 292 16.10 0.10 8.95
CA GLY A 292 15.04 0.88 8.29
C GLY A 292 15.53 2.15 7.58
N ASP A 293 16.53 2.85 8.11
CA ASP A 293 17.14 4.02 7.46
C ASP A 293 17.93 3.68 6.20
N GLU A 294 18.55 2.50 6.15
CA GLU A 294 19.18 1.98 4.93
C GLU A 294 18.13 1.60 3.88
N ILE A 295 17.04 0.93 4.29
CA ILE A 295 15.93 0.55 3.40
C ILE A 295 15.26 1.76 2.76
N VAL A 296 14.91 2.77 3.55
CA VAL A 296 14.22 3.97 3.04
C VAL A 296 15.05 4.67 1.97
N ARG A 297 16.38 4.76 2.16
CA ARG A 297 17.29 5.38 1.18
C ARG A 297 17.44 4.50 -0.06
N LEU A 298 17.66 3.20 0.12
CA LEU A 298 17.84 2.28 -1.00
C LEU A 298 16.57 2.23 -1.87
N GLN A 299 15.38 2.20 -1.25
CA GLN A 299 14.11 2.31 -1.95
C GLN A 299 14.02 3.58 -2.79
N SER A 300 14.30 4.73 -2.17
CA SER A 300 14.23 6.04 -2.85
C SER A 300 15.15 6.10 -4.06
N ARG A 301 16.39 5.61 -3.90
CA ARG A 301 17.37 5.48 -4.99
C ARG A 301 16.83 4.64 -6.15
N ARG A 302 16.34 3.42 -5.86
CA ARG A 302 15.91 2.49 -6.91
C ARG A 302 14.65 2.95 -7.62
N ILE A 303 13.69 3.52 -6.90
CA ILE A 303 12.50 4.13 -7.50
C ILE A 303 12.90 5.31 -8.39
N GLY A 304 13.79 6.19 -7.92
CA GLY A 304 14.27 7.31 -8.74
C GLY A 304 14.93 6.85 -10.04
N GLN A 305 15.76 5.81 -9.98
CA GLN A 305 16.39 5.21 -11.16
C GLN A 305 15.36 4.59 -12.12
N ALA A 306 14.37 3.85 -11.60
CA ALA A 306 13.31 3.25 -12.41
C ALA A 306 12.43 4.29 -13.11
N LEU A 307 12.29 5.49 -12.53
CA LEU A 307 11.61 6.63 -13.13
C LEU A 307 12.50 7.44 -14.10
N GLY A 308 13.72 6.96 -14.39
CA GLY A 308 14.63 7.58 -15.36
C GLY A 308 15.37 8.82 -14.85
N LEU A 309 15.42 9.04 -13.53
CA LEU A 309 16.25 10.11 -12.96
C LEU A 309 17.73 9.81 -13.20
N ASP A 310 18.49 10.83 -13.61
CA ASP A 310 19.92 10.70 -13.81
C ASP A 310 20.67 10.49 -12.47
N ALA A 311 21.86 9.88 -12.54
CA ALA A 311 22.63 9.50 -11.37
C ALA A 311 22.97 10.69 -10.44
N LYS A 312 23.18 11.90 -11.00
CA LYS A 312 23.51 13.09 -10.21
C LYS A 312 22.29 13.58 -9.44
N THR A 313 21.12 13.58 -10.07
CA THR A 313 19.85 13.89 -9.40
C THR A 313 19.56 12.87 -8.30
N VAL A 314 19.66 11.57 -8.59
CA VAL A 314 19.44 10.52 -7.58
C VAL A 314 20.38 10.65 -6.39
N ALA A 315 21.67 10.94 -6.62
CA ALA A 315 22.64 11.14 -5.55
C ALA A 315 22.30 12.35 -4.67
N ARG A 316 21.90 13.47 -5.29
CA ARG A 316 21.48 14.68 -4.59
C ARG A 316 20.24 14.44 -3.71
N GLU A 317 19.23 13.76 -4.24
CA GLU A 317 18.00 13.43 -3.49
C GLU A 317 18.29 12.51 -2.31
N ASN A 318 19.15 11.50 -2.50
CA ASN A 318 19.54 10.58 -1.44
C ASN A 318 20.31 11.28 -0.31
N ALA A 319 21.25 12.19 -0.65
CA ALA A 319 22.01 12.94 0.35
C ALA A 319 21.11 13.86 1.19
N PHE A 320 20.14 14.53 0.54
CA PHE A 320 19.13 15.31 1.27
C PHE A 320 18.28 14.42 2.18
N GLN A 321 17.84 13.28 1.68
CA GLN A 321 17.02 12.36 2.46
C GLN A 321 17.77 11.82 3.67
N GLU A 322 19.06 11.48 3.53
CA GLU A 322 19.92 11.04 4.62
C GLU A 322 19.95 12.05 5.77
N GLN A 323 20.18 13.34 5.49
CA GLN A 323 20.15 14.38 6.53
C GLN A 323 18.80 14.46 7.24
N VAL A 324 17.69 14.38 6.50
CA VAL A 324 16.33 14.43 7.07
C VAL A 324 16.05 13.21 7.95
N LEU A 325 16.44 12.01 7.50
CA LEU A 325 16.25 10.77 8.25
C LEU A 325 17.12 10.72 9.50
N GLU A 326 18.36 11.20 9.42
CA GLU A 326 19.27 11.30 10.58
C GLU A 326 18.69 12.23 11.64
N ILE A 327 18.14 13.39 11.25
CA ILE A 327 17.46 14.30 12.19
C ILE A 327 16.24 13.61 12.82
N ALA A 328 15.42 12.91 12.03
CA ALA A 328 14.24 12.20 12.53
C ALA A 328 14.62 11.10 13.54
N LYS A 329 15.72 10.39 13.27
CA LYS A 329 16.25 9.29 14.08
C LYS A 329 16.91 9.78 15.38
N MET A 330 17.73 10.84 15.31
CA MET A 330 18.60 11.25 16.43
C MET A 330 18.03 12.35 17.32
N GLU A 331 17.09 13.17 16.84
CA GLU A 331 16.47 14.23 17.64
C GLU A 331 15.11 13.76 18.17
N PRO A 332 14.99 13.41 19.47
CA PRO A 332 13.73 12.96 20.06
C PRO A 332 12.74 14.11 20.29
N ASN A 333 13.21 15.37 20.36
CA ASN A 333 12.31 16.50 20.57
C ASN A 333 11.64 16.95 19.26
N ASP A 334 10.35 16.66 19.14
CA ASP A 334 9.51 17.02 18.00
C ASP A 334 9.63 18.46 17.49
N LYS A 335 9.73 19.44 18.40
CA LYS A 335 9.86 20.85 18.03
C LYS A 335 11.22 21.10 17.40
N LYS A 336 12.30 20.57 17.99
CA LYS A 336 13.66 20.65 17.44
C LYS A 336 13.80 19.90 16.12
N THR A 337 13.21 18.71 15.99
CA THR A 337 13.15 17.94 14.74
C THR A 337 12.53 18.78 13.63
N GLY A 338 11.37 19.39 13.91
CA GLY A 338 10.70 20.27 12.95
C GLY A 338 11.51 21.50 12.55
N GLN A 339 12.24 22.11 13.50
CA GLN A 339 13.12 23.25 13.23
C GLN A 339 14.32 22.86 12.36
N ARG A 340 15.00 21.76 12.69
CA ARG A 340 16.19 21.28 11.97
C ARG A 340 15.85 20.85 10.54
N ILE A 341 14.75 20.11 10.34
CA ILE A 341 14.32 19.70 9.00
C ILE A 341 13.91 20.91 8.15
N ARG A 342 13.24 21.91 8.74
CA ARG A 342 12.93 23.17 8.05
C ARG A 342 14.18 23.89 7.58
N ALA A 343 15.23 23.94 8.40
CA ALA A 343 16.51 24.55 8.04
C ALA A 343 17.16 23.83 6.84
N VAL A 344 17.23 22.49 6.87
CA VAL A 344 17.77 21.68 5.76
C VAL A 344 17.02 21.93 4.44
N ILE A 345 15.69 22.07 4.50
CA ILE A 345 14.87 22.36 3.31
C ILE A 345 15.08 23.77 2.81
N GLN A 346 15.18 24.75 3.70
CA GLN A 346 15.46 26.14 3.32
C GLN A 346 16.80 26.25 2.60
N GLU A 347 17.83 25.59 3.12
CA GLU A 347 19.15 25.52 2.48
C GLU A 347 19.07 24.87 1.09
N ARG A 348 18.40 23.71 0.98
CA ARG A 348 18.18 23.04 -0.31
C ARG A 348 17.42 23.92 -1.31
N THR A 349 16.38 24.61 -0.86
CA THR A 349 15.54 25.47 -1.71
C THR A 349 16.32 26.70 -2.19
N ALA A 350 17.19 27.26 -1.35
CA ALA A 350 18.07 28.36 -1.71
C ALA A 350 19.11 27.94 -2.76
N ALA A 351 19.56 26.69 -2.73
CA ALA A 351 20.50 26.13 -3.70
C ALA A 351 19.88 25.72 -5.05
N MET A 352 18.54 25.73 -5.17
CA MET A 352 17.84 25.39 -6.42
C MET A 352 17.80 26.56 -7.41
N THR A 353 17.84 26.24 -8.70
CA THR A 353 17.50 27.17 -9.78
C THR A 353 16.01 27.53 -9.75
N GLU A 354 15.63 28.62 -10.41
CA GLU A 354 14.22 29.03 -10.52
C GLU A 354 13.37 27.95 -11.21
N THR A 355 13.91 27.32 -12.26
CA THR A 355 13.27 26.20 -12.96
C THR A 355 13.09 24.97 -12.06
N GLU A 356 14.08 24.64 -11.23
CA GLU A 356 13.96 23.54 -10.25
C GLU A 356 12.91 23.86 -9.18
N ARG A 357 12.88 25.09 -8.66
CA ARG A 357 11.85 25.53 -7.71
C ARG A 357 10.45 25.47 -8.29
N ALA A 358 10.28 25.90 -9.54
CA ALA A 358 8.99 25.82 -10.24
C ALA A 358 8.52 24.36 -10.40
N LYS A 359 9.43 23.42 -10.69
CA LYS A 359 9.12 21.99 -10.81
C LYS A 359 8.88 21.29 -9.46
N ALA A 360 9.49 21.78 -8.37
CA ALA A 360 9.39 21.16 -7.06
C ALA A 360 8.00 21.34 -6.38
N GLY A 361 7.21 22.30 -6.84
CA GLY A 361 5.89 22.61 -6.28
C GLY A 361 5.98 23.26 -4.89
N ASP A 362 4.91 23.15 -4.09
CA ASP A 362 4.89 23.71 -2.74
C ASP A 362 5.65 22.83 -1.73
N LEU A 363 6.94 23.12 -1.61
CA LEU A 363 7.86 22.46 -0.67
C LEU A 363 7.42 22.61 0.80
N ASN A 364 6.74 23.71 1.17
CA ASN A 364 6.27 23.94 2.54
C ASN A 364 5.07 23.05 2.89
N ALA A 365 4.10 22.93 1.97
CA ALA A 365 2.96 22.02 2.16
C ALA A 365 3.42 20.55 2.20
N GLN A 366 4.34 20.17 1.31
CA GLN A 366 4.95 18.83 1.31
C GLN A 366 5.69 18.55 2.63
N LEU A 367 6.40 19.56 3.16
CA LEU A 367 7.10 19.49 4.44
C LEU A 367 6.16 19.26 5.62
N VAL A 368 5.06 20.01 5.74
CA VAL A 368 4.10 19.84 6.85
C VAL A 368 3.57 18.40 6.89
N ALA A 369 3.22 17.85 5.73
CA ALA A 369 2.76 16.47 5.61
C ALA A 369 3.85 15.45 5.97
N GLN A 370 5.09 15.68 5.54
CA GLN A 370 6.22 14.79 5.87
C GLN A 370 6.59 14.84 7.36
N LEU A 371 6.59 16.02 7.98
CA LEU A 371 6.93 16.18 9.40
C LEU A 371 6.04 15.35 10.32
N LYS A 372 4.75 15.19 9.99
CA LYS A 372 3.85 14.34 10.79
C LYS A 372 4.35 12.90 10.84
N VAL A 373 4.83 12.36 9.71
CA VAL A 373 5.35 11.00 9.61
C VAL A 373 6.72 10.90 10.25
N LEU A 374 7.63 11.82 9.91
CA LEU A 374 9.00 11.86 10.41
C LEU A 374 9.06 11.95 11.95
N ARG A 375 8.05 12.58 12.57
CA ARG A 375 7.94 12.69 14.02
C ARG A 375 7.17 11.55 14.68
N SER A 376 6.49 10.70 13.91
CA SER A 376 5.68 9.64 14.49
C SER A 376 6.53 8.62 15.25
N PRO A 377 6.07 8.11 16.41
CA PRO A 377 6.75 7.03 17.13
C PRO A 377 7.01 5.83 16.24
N TRP A 378 6.02 5.44 15.43
CA TRP A 378 6.13 4.37 14.44
C TRP A 378 7.34 4.54 13.51
N PHE A 379 7.44 5.69 12.83
CA PHE A 379 8.49 5.88 11.84
C PHE A 379 9.88 5.96 12.46
N ARG A 380 10.01 6.61 13.62
CA ARG A 380 11.28 6.67 14.34
C ARG A 380 11.76 5.31 14.82
N TYR A 381 10.82 4.49 15.31
CA TYR A 381 11.09 3.10 15.65
C TYR A 381 11.59 2.35 14.41
N PHE A 382 10.85 2.42 13.31
CA PHE A 382 11.20 1.76 12.05
C PHE A 382 12.60 2.16 11.55
N LEU A 383 12.93 3.46 11.53
CA LEU A 383 14.26 3.94 11.11
C LEU A 383 15.41 3.44 11.98
N SER A 384 15.14 3.24 13.27
CA SER A 384 16.15 2.83 14.25
C SER A 384 16.27 1.32 14.36
N TYR A 385 15.28 0.58 13.85
CA TYR A 385 15.20 -0.86 14.01
C TYR A 385 16.13 -1.57 13.04
N ASP A 386 16.95 -2.46 13.58
CA ASP A 386 17.78 -3.41 12.84
C ASP A 386 17.16 -4.83 12.98
N PRO A 387 16.72 -5.48 11.88
CA PRO A 387 16.12 -6.79 11.94
C PRO A 387 17.11 -7.92 12.23
N ARG A 388 18.42 -7.74 11.99
CA ARG A 388 19.41 -8.82 12.02
C ARG A 388 19.55 -9.48 13.39
N PRO A 389 19.63 -8.74 14.53
CA PRO A 389 19.67 -9.35 15.86
C PRO A 389 18.43 -10.20 16.18
N MET A 390 17.26 -9.81 15.68
CA MET A 390 16.02 -10.55 15.90
C MET A 390 15.96 -11.80 15.01
N LEU A 391 16.33 -11.67 13.73
CA LEU A 391 16.45 -12.80 12.81
C LEU A 391 17.41 -13.87 13.36
N GLY A 392 18.55 -13.48 13.95
CA GLY A 392 19.48 -14.40 14.60
C GLY A 392 18.91 -15.17 15.81
N LYS A 393 17.75 -14.77 16.34
CA LYS A 393 17.06 -15.47 17.43
C LYS A 393 15.96 -16.42 16.94
N VAL A 394 15.55 -16.35 15.68
CA VAL A 394 14.49 -17.21 15.12
C VAL A 394 14.97 -18.67 15.07
N ARG A 395 14.10 -19.60 15.50
CA ARG A 395 14.41 -21.05 15.53
C ARG A 395 13.43 -21.90 14.71
N CYS A 396 12.22 -21.41 14.44
CA CYS A 396 11.27 -22.09 13.55
C CYS A 396 11.77 -22.11 12.10
N PRO A 397 11.22 -22.96 11.22
CA PRO A 397 11.44 -22.87 9.79
C PRO A 397 11.08 -21.48 9.24
N VAL A 398 11.85 -21.01 8.26
CA VAL A 398 11.69 -19.71 7.61
C VAL A 398 11.69 -19.87 6.10
N LEU A 399 10.69 -19.31 5.43
CA LEU A 399 10.76 -18.97 4.01
C LEU A 399 10.89 -17.46 3.88
N ALA A 400 11.97 -16.96 3.27
CA ALA A 400 12.07 -15.56 2.91
C ALA A 400 12.02 -15.43 1.38
N LEU A 401 11.10 -14.62 0.87
CA LEU A 401 10.94 -14.40 -0.56
C LEU A 401 10.81 -12.92 -0.92
N VAL A 402 11.38 -12.53 -2.05
CA VAL A 402 11.31 -11.17 -2.60
C VAL A 402 11.20 -11.26 -4.11
N GLY A 403 10.41 -10.37 -4.73
CA GLY A 403 10.37 -10.25 -6.19
C GLY A 403 11.66 -9.64 -6.76
N GLU A 404 12.16 -10.16 -7.88
CA GLU A 404 13.38 -9.68 -8.56
C GLU A 404 13.32 -8.16 -8.84
N LYS A 405 12.13 -7.65 -9.18
CA LYS A 405 11.87 -6.24 -9.50
C LYS A 405 11.37 -5.45 -8.29
N ASP A 406 11.49 -5.97 -7.08
CA ASP A 406 11.13 -5.21 -5.88
C ASP A 406 12.07 -4.01 -5.69
N LEU A 407 11.54 -2.81 -5.89
CA LEU A 407 12.27 -1.55 -5.69
C LEU A 407 12.16 -1.03 -4.26
N GLN A 408 11.25 -1.57 -3.43
CA GLN A 408 11.03 -1.14 -2.04
C GLN A 408 11.89 -1.93 -1.06
N VAL A 409 11.99 -3.24 -1.29
CA VAL A 409 12.84 -4.16 -0.54
C VAL A 409 13.73 -4.88 -1.54
N PRO A 410 14.88 -4.31 -1.91
CA PRO A 410 15.69 -4.88 -2.97
C PRO A 410 16.19 -6.29 -2.63
N PRO A 411 16.01 -7.25 -3.55
CA PRO A 411 16.09 -8.67 -3.22
C PRO A 411 17.49 -9.10 -2.79
N LYS A 412 18.53 -8.72 -3.55
CA LYS A 412 19.91 -9.13 -3.30
C LYS A 412 20.39 -8.75 -1.89
N GLU A 413 20.23 -7.48 -1.53
CA GLU A 413 20.69 -6.96 -0.25
C GLU A 413 19.90 -7.56 0.92
N ASN A 414 18.57 -7.63 0.79
CA ASN A 414 17.72 -8.11 1.89
C ASN A 414 17.79 -9.62 2.11
N LEU A 415 17.70 -10.41 1.04
CA LEU A 415 17.75 -11.87 1.15
C LEU A 415 19.11 -12.35 1.67
N SER A 416 20.20 -11.69 1.27
CA SER A 416 21.55 -11.96 1.80
C SER A 416 21.63 -11.72 3.31
N GLU A 417 21.22 -10.54 3.79
CA GLU A 417 21.28 -10.21 5.22
C GLU A 417 20.34 -11.09 6.06
N ILE A 418 19.16 -11.42 5.56
CA ILE A 418 18.25 -12.37 6.21
C ILE A 418 18.90 -13.74 6.35
N ALA A 419 19.48 -14.27 5.26
CA ALA A 419 20.14 -15.57 5.25
C ALA A 419 21.34 -15.62 6.20
N LEU A 420 22.17 -14.57 6.18
CA LEU A 420 23.34 -14.44 7.06
C LEU A 420 22.93 -14.38 8.54
N ALA A 421 21.94 -13.56 8.88
CA ALA A 421 21.47 -13.42 10.26
C ALA A 421 20.88 -14.73 10.81
N LEU A 422 20.01 -15.40 10.04
CA LEU A 422 19.42 -16.68 10.43
C LEU A 422 20.49 -17.77 10.59
N LYS A 423 21.45 -17.84 9.67
CA LYS A 423 22.56 -18.80 9.72
C LYS A 423 23.49 -18.54 10.91
N ALA A 424 23.83 -17.28 11.19
CA ALA A 424 24.62 -16.90 12.36
C ALA A 424 23.90 -17.26 13.68
N GLY A 425 22.57 -17.19 13.67
CA GLY A 425 21.71 -17.67 14.76
C GLY A 425 21.63 -19.19 14.92
N GLY A 426 22.23 -19.97 14.02
CA GLY A 426 22.19 -21.43 14.02
C GLY A 426 20.93 -22.04 13.40
N ASN A 427 20.05 -21.24 12.78
CA ASN A 427 18.87 -21.77 12.11
C ASN A 427 19.24 -22.38 10.76
N ARG A 428 19.04 -23.69 10.61
CA ARG A 428 19.32 -24.45 9.37
C ARG A 428 18.07 -24.74 8.54
N ARG A 429 16.88 -24.37 9.02
CA ARG A 429 15.60 -24.61 8.35
C ARG A 429 15.16 -23.35 7.61
N VAL A 430 15.97 -22.93 6.65
CA VAL A 430 15.80 -21.64 5.96
C VAL A 430 15.73 -21.89 4.46
N THR A 431 14.68 -21.36 3.83
CA THR A 431 14.50 -21.30 2.39
C THR A 431 14.53 -19.83 1.96
N ILE A 432 15.37 -19.50 0.99
CA ILE A 432 15.54 -18.13 0.47
C ILE A 432 15.18 -18.16 -1.02
N GLN A 433 14.25 -17.31 -1.44
CA GLN A 433 13.77 -17.29 -2.82
C GLN A 433 13.68 -15.88 -3.39
N GLU A 434 14.40 -15.64 -4.49
CA GLU A 434 14.13 -14.51 -5.37
C GLU A 434 13.15 -14.96 -6.46
N LEU A 435 12.10 -14.18 -6.73
CA LEU A 435 11.07 -14.53 -7.70
C LEU A 435 11.19 -13.68 -8.98
N PRO A 436 11.59 -14.28 -10.12
CA PRO A 436 11.85 -13.54 -11.36
C PRO A 436 10.64 -12.73 -11.85
N GLY A 437 10.90 -11.50 -12.30
CA GLY A 437 9.90 -10.61 -12.90
C GLY A 437 8.86 -10.01 -11.95
N LEU A 438 8.87 -10.36 -10.66
CA LEU A 438 7.85 -9.92 -9.71
C LEU A 438 8.26 -8.63 -8.98
N ASN A 439 7.28 -7.76 -8.72
CA ASN A 439 7.45 -6.53 -7.94
C ASN A 439 7.25 -6.77 -6.43
N HIS A 440 7.20 -5.69 -5.65
CA HIS A 440 6.97 -5.72 -4.19
C HIS A 440 5.68 -6.44 -3.77
N LEU A 441 4.60 -6.33 -4.55
CA LEU A 441 3.32 -6.99 -4.31
C LEU A 441 3.27 -8.41 -4.90
N PHE A 442 4.41 -8.91 -5.38
CA PHE A 442 4.53 -10.18 -6.08
C PHE A 442 3.72 -10.25 -7.38
N GLN A 443 3.48 -9.11 -8.02
CA GLN A 443 2.84 -9.04 -9.34
C GLN A 443 3.89 -9.07 -10.45
N THR A 444 3.55 -9.70 -11.57
CA THR A 444 4.33 -9.62 -12.81
C THR A 444 4.40 -8.16 -13.25
N SER A 445 5.61 -7.63 -13.41
CA SER A 445 5.84 -6.20 -13.63
C SER A 445 6.90 -5.94 -14.70
N THR A 446 6.86 -4.75 -15.29
CA THR A 446 7.86 -4.34 -16.28
C THR A 446 9.07 -3.72 -15.59
N THR A 447 8.87 -2.72 -14.75
CA THR A 447 9.94 -2.01 -14.04
C THR A 447 9.96 -2.30 -12.54
N GLY A 448 8.84 -2.78 -11.99
CA GLY A 448 8.66 -2.95 -10.54
C GLY A 448 8.30 -1.67 -9.79
N ALA A 449 8.16 -0.54 -10.49
CA ALA A 449 7.79 0.73 -9.91
C ALA A 449 6.37 0.70 -9.30
N PRO A 450 6.14 1.35 -8.13
CA PRO A 450 4.80 1.45 -7.53
C PRO A 450 3.73 2.07 -8.43
N SER A 451 4.15 2.81 -9.46
CA SER A 451 3.28 3.38 -10.47
C SER A 451 2.52 2.34 -11.30
N GLU A 452 3.07 1.14 -11.44
CA GLU A 452 2.44 0.05 -12.20
C GLU A 452 1.28 -0.62 -11.43
N TYR A 453 1.23 -0.49 -10.10
CA TYR A 453 0.31 -1.27 -9.27
C TYR A 453 -1.16 -1.06 -9.64
N ALA A 454 -1.57 0.17 -9.98
CA ALA A 454 -2.94 0.45 -10.37
C ALA A 454 -3.32 -0.14 -11.75
N GLN A 455 -2.33 -0.28 -12.65
CA GLN A 455 -2.52 -0.72 -14.03
C GLN A 455 -2.49 -2.25 -14.15
N ILE A 456 -1.78 -2.94 -13.26
CA ILE A 456 -1.70 -4.40 -13.27
C ILE A 456 -3.05 -4.98 -12.79
N GLU A 457 -3.62 -5.93 -13.53
CA GLU A 457 -4.85 -6.64 -13.10
C GLU A 457 -4.56 -7.76 -12.08
N GLU A 458 -3.40 -8.42 -12.23
CA GLU A 458 -2.90 -9.46 -11.33
C GLU A 458 -2.68 -8.88 -9.92
N THR A 459 -3.22 -9.51 -8.90
CA THR A 459 -2.99 -9.16 -7.49
C THR A 459 -1.73 -9.81 -6.93
N ILE A 460 -1.46 -11.04 -7.32
CA ILE A 460 -0.25 -11.78 -6.96
C ILE A 460 -0.03 -12.89 -7.99
N ALA A 461 1.22 -13.10 -8.41
CA ALA A 461 1.56 -14.13 -9.38
C ALA A 461 1.15 -15.52 -8.87
N PRO A 462 0.50 -16.36 -9.70
CA PRO A 462 0.18 -17.73 -9.36
C PRO A 462 1.38 -18.56 -8.89
N SER A 463 2.58 -18.27 -9.44
CA SER A 463 3.83 -18.93 -9.03
C SER A 463 4.22 -18.59 -7.58
N ALA A 464 4.02 -17.36 -7.13
CA ALA A 464 4.25 -16.96 -5.75
C ALA A 464 3.25 -17.63 -4.81
N LEU A 465 1.96 -17.65 -5.18
CA LEU A 465 0.91 -18.35 -4.41
C LEU A 465 1.20 -19.84 -4.26
N ALA A 466 1.58 -20.50 -5.36
CA ALA A 466 1.93 -21.92 -5.36
C ALA A 466 3.11 -22.19 -4.43
N LEU A 467 4.22 -21.46 -4.60
CA LEU A 467 5.42 -21.65 -3.80
C LEU A 467 5.16 -21.44 -2.29
N ILE A 468 4.44 -20.38 -1.92
CA ILE A 468 4.11 -20.12 -0.51
C ILE A 468 3.28 -21.27 0.06
N GLY A 469 2.21 -21.66 -0.63
CA GLY A 469 1.32 -22.71 -0.14
C GLY A 469 2.00 -24.08 -0.09
N ASP A 470 2.81 -24.42 -1.09
CA ASP A 470 3.52 -25.71 -1.17
C ASP A 470 4.53 -25.82 -0.02
N TRP A 471 5.32 -24.76 0.18
CA TRP A 471 6.28 -24.72 1.28
C TRP A 471 5.60 -24.84 2.65
N ILE A 472 4.44 -24.20 2.84
CA ILE A 472 3.67 -24.28 4.09
C ILE A 472 3.16 -25.71 4.33
N LEU A 473 2.56 -26.36 3.31
CA LEU A 473 2.10 -27.74 3.45
C LEU A 473 3.25 -28.68 3.81
N GLU A 474 4.42 -28.50 3.20
CA GLU A 474 5.61 -29.27 3.58
C GLU A 474 6.01 -29.08 5.05
N GLN A 475 5.88 -27.87 5.62
CA GLN A 475 6.20 -27.66 7.04
C GLN A 475 5.19 -28.31 7.97
N ILE A 476 3.93 -28.41 7.54
CA ILE A 476 2.85 -29.04 8.30
C ILE A 476 3.00 -30.57 8.27
N GLU A 477 3.37 -31.16 7.12
CA GLU A 477 3.52 -32.61 6.94
C GLU A 477 4.80 -33.20 7.55
N LYS A 478 5.84 -32.40 7.77
CA LYS A 478 7.14 -32.87 8.32
C LYS A 478 7.14 -33.11 9.84
N LYS A 479 6.02 -32.92 10.53
CA LYS A 479 5.84 -33.16 11.97
C LYS A 479 4.97 -34.38 12.20
#